data_AF-A0A397BSI2-F1
#
_entry.id   AF-A0A397BSI2-F1
#
_cell.length_a   1.000
_cell.length_b   1.000
_cell.length_c   1.000
_cell.angle_alpha   90.00
_cell.angle_beta   90.00
_cell.angle_gamma   90.00
#
_symmetry.space_group_name_H-M   'P 1'
#
loop_
_entity.id
_entity.type
_entity.pdbx_description
1 polymer ?
#
loop_
_entity_poly.entity_id
_entity_poly.type
_entity_poly.pdbx_seq_one_letter_code
_entity_poly.pdbx_strand_id
1 'polypeptide(L)'
;MDLTAQERSLLAWTASELERVLTAPVNQLRSKELQLRKAMLVFRDTKVAAVPAALLASWRTKLPSELKPEQREWVAMERVLHPDLYSTKLTPAVPTHWTKDKLLSLIQTPEEQISILPPKERHVRDLLWHYDNVFCLELITPKAVPVSHHAVNHTQQGMKVEVDIDLRCRLVQQELDRAMANPNDMMDSSILHSAPQRFPTQVLRLELEKELDRLLLSQLYERETAEWKALAASLDKTDDGDSSDSDPEAQIARLAKAKAAGKPQSGTKKATKPSFQKQKRAIQDTVVSSATCLTALRSGGGAVSFRKMDLFGELTMECRVWEKHLRLRAVDTELHAAYNWPGDHFETVALHGFTQMQQTEKVKAALTREQNTLVAQLVANEVMEEMLEFMLEGWVFGERESRSAVATVLNETEQALKFGLFCMTLMYFRGLSLLQKQKNVWNTHASKPPPPTTKLDKPSLLQGERARQANRQRYLYLTFLQLDAANVKAKIGLNRKYLREQERMAAYRQKLYAQHRLAKQETRASTHVQSAFI
;
A
#
# COMPACT_ATOMS: atom_id res chain seq x y z
N MET A 1 42.92 -30.51 -34.33
CA MET A 1 42.44 -29.31 -33.63
C MET A 1 43.39 -29.08 -32.47
N ASP A 2 44.26 -28.07 -32.55
CA ASP A 2 45.19 -27.77 -31.47
C ASP A 2 44.42 -27.14 -30.30
N LEU A 3 44.30 -27.89 -29.21
CA LEU A 3 43.66 -27.42 -27.98
C LEU A 3 44.38 -26.16 -27.49
N THR A 4 43.60 -25.12 -27.25
CA THR A 4 44.07 -23.85 -26.68
C THR A 4 44.68 -24.08 -25.29
N ALA A 5 45.57 -23.20 -24.84
CA ALA A 5 46.20 -23.31 -23.52
C ALA A 5 45.18 -23.37 -22.37
N GLN A 6 44.01 -22.75 -22.55
CA GLN A 6 42.89 -22.82 -21.60
C GLN A 6 42.25 -24.21 -21.60
N GLU A 7 41.95 -24.79 -22.76
CA GLU A 7 41.37 -26.14 -22.85
C GLU A 7 42.32 -27.22 -22.29
N ARG A 8 43.64 -27.09 -22.51
CA ARG A 8 44.64 -27.97 -21.89
C ARG A 8 44.66 -27.86 -20.37
N SER A 9 44.44 -26.66 -19.83
CA SER A 9 44.39 -26.44 -18.38
C SER A 9 43.08 -26.91 -17.73
N LEU A 10 41.98 -26.95 -18.48
CA LEU A 10 40.71 -27.52 -18.03
C LEU A 10 40.71 -29.05 -18.04
N LEU A 11 41.37 -29.68 -19.03
CA LEU A 11 41.55 -31.14 -19.12
C LEU A 11 42.44 -31.72 -18.01
N ALA A 12 43.19 -30.89 -17.29
CA ALA A 12 44.05 -31.32 -16.20
C ALA A 12 43.29 -31.61 -14.89
N TRP A 13 42.02 -31.21 -14.78
CA TRP A 13 41.20 -31.38 -13.58
C TRP A 13 40.35 -32.64 -13.68
N THR A 14 40.38 -33.48 -12.65
CA THR A 14 39.54 -34.68 -12.56
C THR A 14 38.10 -34.32 -12.17
N ALA A 15 37.13 -35.17 -12.53
CA ALA A 15 35.72 -34.94 -12.22
C ALA A 15 35.45 -34.76 -10.71
N SER A 16 36.14 -35.54 -9.87
CA SER A 16 36.07 -35.43 -8.40
C SER A 16 36.63 -34.10 -7.88
N GLU A 17 37.66 -33.55 -8.52
CA GLU A 17 38.22 -32.25 -8.12
C GLU A 17 37.29 -31.09 -8.50
N LEU A 18 36.63 -31.18 -9.65
CA LEU A 18 35.64 -30.21 -10.10
C LEU A 18 34.41 -30.19 -9.18
N GLU A 19 33.94 -31.35 -8.73
CA GLU A 19 32.82 -31.46 -7.78
C GLU A 19 33.18 -30.89 -6.40
N ARG A 20 34.39 -31.17 -5.91
CA ARG A 20 34.91 -30.55 -4.68
C ARG A 20 34.98 -29.04 -4.80
N VAL A 21 35.46 -28.52 -5.93
CA VAL A 21 35.57 -27.05 -6.16
C VAL A 21 34.19 -26.37 -6.20
N LEU A 22 33.16 -27.07 -6.69
CA LEU A 22 31.78 -26.59 -6.70
C LEU A 22 31.13 -26.59 -5.31
N THR A 23 31.40 -27.59 -4.48
CA THR A 23 30.72 -27.83 -3.20
C THR A 23 31.43 -27.23 -1.99
N ALA A 24 32.74 -27.04 -2.05
CA ALA A 24 33.53 -26.54 -0.93
C ALA A 24 33.16 -25.08 -0.55
N PRO A 25 33.21 -24.73 0.74
CA PRO A 25 33.04 -23.35 1.20
C PRO A 25 34.15 -22.44 0.66
N VAL A 26 33.79 -21.20 0.29
CA VAL A 26 34.65 -20.24 -0.43
C VAL A 26 36.02 -20.03 0.24
N ASN A 27 36.07 -20.13 1.56
CA ASN A 27 37.27 -19.91 2.37
C ASN A 27 38.31 -21.03 2.25
N GLN A 28 37.94 -22.19 1.69
CA GLN A 28 38.82 -23.35 1.51
C GLN A 28 39.37 -23.47 0.08
N LEU A 29 38.97 -22.58 -0.83
CA LEU A 29 39.34 -22.62 -2.24
C LEU A 29 40.56 -21.73 -2.52
N ARG A 30 41.52 -22.27 -3.29
CA ARG A 30 42.67 -21.50 -3.78
C ARG A 30 42.24 -20.55 -4.90
N SER A 31 43.03 -19.50 -5.15
CA SER A 31 42.72 -18.49 -6.19
C SER A 31 42.46 -19.10 -7.60
N LYS A 32 43.21 -20.14 -7.98
CA LYS A 32 42.99 -20.89 -9.24
C LYS A 32 41.67 -21.65 -9.26
N GLU A 33 41.28 -22.24 -8.13
CA GLU A 33 40.01 -22.97 -7.96
C GLU A 33 38.81 -22.00 -7.91
N LEU A 34 38.99 -20.80 -7.37
CA LEU A 34 38.01 -19.71 -7.42
C LEU A 34 37.76 -19.22 -8.85
N GLN A 35 38.83 -19.07 -9.65
CA GLN A 35 38.71 -18.74 -11.07
C GLN A 35 38.00 -19.85 -11.85
N LEU A 36 38.33 -21.12 -11.55
CA LEU A 36 37.67 -22.28 -12.12
C LEU A 36 36.18 -22.35 -11.73
N ARG A 37 35.85 -22.20 -10.44
CA ARG A 37 34.47 -22.15 -9.95
C ARG A 37 33.69 -21.01 -10.60
N LYS A 38 34.31 -19.85 -10.77
CA LYS A 38 33.70 -18.72 -11.48
C LYS A 38 33.42 -19.05 -12.94
N ALA A 39 34.35 -19.70 -13.65
CA ALA A 39 34.12 -20.15 -15.02
C ALA A 39 33.00 -21.19 -15.09
N MET A 40 33.04 -22.21 -14.23
CA MET A 40 32.01 -23.27 -14.16
C MET A 40 30.63 -22.71 -13.83
N LEU A 41 30.54 -21.76 -12.89
CA LEU A 41 29.27 -21.08 -12.56
C LEU A 41 28.80 -20.19 -13.69
N VAL A 42 29.67 -19.50 -14.42
CA VAL A 42 29.27 -18.71 -15.61
C VAL A 42 28.67 -19.62 -16.69
N PHE A 43 29.27 -20.80 -16.96
CA PHE A 43 28.71 -21.76 -17.92
C PHE A 43 27.48 -22.52 -17.39
N ARG A 44 27.30 -22.61 -16.06
CA ARG A 44 26.13 -23.24 -15.43
C ARG A 44 24.97 -22.26 -15.25
N ASP A 45 25.26 -20.99 -15.04
CA ASP A 45 24.32 -19.87 -14.89
C ASP A 45 23.95 -19.21 -16.22
N THR A 46 24.59 -19.60 -17.34
CA THR A 46 23.92 -19.55 -18.65
C THR A 46 22.80 -20.58 -18.71
N LYS A 47 21.86 -20.53 -17.77
CA LYS A 47 20.48 -20.84 -18.09
C LYS A 47 20.16 -19.90 -19.23
N VAL A 48 19.96 -20.47 -20.42
CA VAL A 48 19.57 -19.72 -21.62
C VAL A 48 18.39 -18.85 -21.20
N ALA A 49 18.63 -17.55 -21.02
CA ALA A 49 17.58 -16.63 -20.68
C ALA A 49 16.57 -16.73 -21.83
N ALA A 50 15.36 -17.19 -21.53
CA ALA A 50 14.35 -17.43 -22.53
C ALA A 50 14.24 -16.19 -23.42
N VAL A 51 14.41 -16.39 -24.73
CA VAL A 51 14.36 -15.29 -25.68
C VAL A 51 12.98 -14.64 -25.56
N PRO A 52 12.87 -13.31 -25.37
CA PRO A 52 11.58 -12.69 -25.10
C PRO A 52 10.56 -13.00 -26.20
N ALA A 53 9.36 -13.44 -25.81
CA ALA A 53 8.30 -13.84 -26.75
C ALA A 53 7.97 -12.74 -27.78
N ALA A 54 8.09 -11.46 -27.40
CA ALA A 54 7.92 -10.33 -28.30
C ALA A 54 8.96 -10.26 -29.43
N LEU A 55 10.20 -10.69 -29.15
CA LEU A 55 11.27 -10.76 -30.15
C LEU A 55 10.97 -11.88 -31.16
N LEU A 56 10.57 -13.05 -30.68
CA LEU A 56 10.19 -14.19 -31.51
C LEU A 56 8.98 -13.86 -32.39
N ALA A 57 7.94 -13.22 -31.82
CA ALA A 57 6.78 -12.74 -32.58
C ALA A 57 7.17 -11.77 -33.71
N SER A 58 8.17 -10.90 -33.48
CA SER A 58 8.68 -10.00 -34.52
C SER A 58 9.36 -10.72 -35.69
N TRP A 59 9.87 -11.94 -35.49
CA TRP A 59 10.49 -12.74 -36.55
C TRP A 59 9.45 -13.44 -37.42
N ARG A 60 8.30 -13.80 -36.83
CA ARG A 60 7.16 -14.42 -37.55
C ARG A 60 6.55 -13.49 -38.60
N THR A 61 6.70 -12.17 -38.42
CA THR A 61 6.16 -11.14 -39.33
C THR A 61 7.16 -10.62 -40.37
N LYS A 62 8.45 -10.96 -40.25
CA LYS A 62 9.51 -10.48 -41.16
C LYS A 62 9.66 -11.38 -42.38
N LEU A 63 10.13 -10.80 -43.49
CA LEU A 63 10.44 -11.59 -44.68
C LEU A 63 11.71 -12.45 -44.44
N PRO A 64 11.79 -13.66 -45.03
CA PRO A 64 12.96 -14.53 -44.89
C PRO A 64 14.29 -13.87 -45.27
N SER A 65 14.28 -12.90 -46.20
CA SER A 65 15.45 -12.13 -46.64
C SER A 65 16.01 -11.19 -45.58
N GLU A 66 15.20 -10.76 -44.61
CA GLU A 66 15.58 -9.82 -43.55
C GLU A 66 16.07 -10.53 -42.28
N LEU A 67 15.87 -11.85 -42.20
CA LEU A 67 16.27 -12.70 -41.09
C LEU A 67 17.70 -13.22 -41.30
N LYS A 68 18.46 -13.30 -40.21
CA LYS A 68 19.75 -14.00 -40.18
C LYS A 68 19.57 -15.49 -40.54
N PRO A 69 20.60 -16.19 -41.03
CA PRO A 69 20.49 -17.60 -41.42
C PRO A 69 19.93 -18.48 -40.30
N GLU A 70 20.45 -18.37 -39.07
CA GLU A 70 19.96 -19.12 -37.90
C GLU A 70 18.50 -18.79 -37.54
N GLN A 71 18.08 -17.53 -37.66
CA GLN A 71 16.70 -17.10 -37.38
C GLN A 71 15.73 -17.64 -38.43
N ARG A 72 16.16 -17.68 -39.70
CA ARG A 72 15.39 -18.24 -40.80
C ARG A 72 15.18 -19.74 -40.62
N GLU A 73 16.22 -20.46 -40.17
CA GLU A 73 16.15 -21.89 -39.87
C GLU A 73 15.20 -22.16 -38.69
N TRP A 74 15.28 -21.37 -37.61
CA TRP A 74 14.37 -21.49 -36.48
C TRP A 74 12.91 -21.21 -36.86
N VAL A 75 12.62 -20.13 -37.61
CA VAL A 75 11.26 -19.81 -38.10
C VAL A 75 10.70 -20.93 -38.98
N ALA A 76 11.55 -21.60 -39.76
CA ALA A 76 11.13 -22.74 -40.57
C ALA A 76 10.76 -23.97 -39.72
N MET A 77 11.45 -24.22 -38.60
CA MET A 77 11.11 -25.29 -37.66
C MET A 77 9.88 -24.94 -36.81
N GLU A 78 9.78 -23.70 -36.34
CA GLU A 78 8.66 -23.22 -35.52
C GLU A 78 7.34 -23.27 -36.30
N ARG A 79 7.37 -22.94 -37.61
CA ARG A 79 6.19 -23.05 -38.47
C ARG A 79 5.67 -24.49 -38.62
N VAL A 80 6.55 -25.49 -38.51
CA VAL A 80 6.17 -26.92 -38.51
C VAL A 80 5.59 -27.34 -37.16
N LEU A 81 6.12 -26.83 -36.05
CA LEU A 81 5.66 -27.13 -34.70
C LEU A 81 4.33 -26.43 -34.37
N HIS A 82 4.23 -25.14 -34.72
CA HIS A 82 3.14 -24.23 -34.39
C HIS A 82 2.58 -23.52 -35.64
N PRO A 83 1.88 -24.23 -36.53
CA PRO A 83 1.29 -23.64 -37.73
C PRO A 83 0.28 -22.53 -37.41
N ASP A 84 -0.40 -22.60 -36.26
CA ASP A 84 -1.43 -21.66 -35.83
C ASP A 84 -0.92 -20.24 -35.56
N LEU A 85 0.39 -20.09 -35.29
CA LEU A 85 1.02 -18.80 -35.01
C LEU A 85 1.33 -18.00 -36.28
N TYR A 86 1.12 -18.59 -37.46
CA TYR A 86 1.44 -17.99 -38.76
C TYR A 86 0.16 -17.76 -39.56
N SER A 87 0.00 -16.54 -40.09
CA SER A 87 -1.12 -16.22 -40.97
C SER A 87 -1.00 -16.96 -42.31
N THR A 88 -2.05 -17.66 -42.71
CA THR A 88 -2.16 -18.40 -43.99
C THR A 88 -1.98 -17.53 -45.23
N LYS A 89 -2.00 -16.21 -45.08
CA LYS A 89 -1.83 -15.23 -46.17
C LYS A 89 -0.36 -14.90 -46.50
N LEU A 90 0.62 -15.33 -45.68
CA LEU A 90 2.05 -15.08 -45.89
C LEU A 90 2.79 -16.36 -46.30
N THR A 91 3.03 -16.46 -47.61
CA THR A 91 3.96 -17.32 -48.37
C THR A 91 4.01 -18.84 -48.08
N PRO A 92 4.05 -19.68 -49.14
CA PRO A 92 4.10 -21.13 -48.99
C PRO A 92 5.37 -21.60 -48.28
N ALA A 93 5.23 -22.71 -47.55
CA ALA A 93 6.26 -23.32 -46.71
C ALA A 93 7.61 -23.48 -47.44
N VAL A 94 8.69 -23.04 -46.80
CA VAL A 94 10.04 -23.47 -47.18
C VAL A 94 10.06 -25.01 -47.07
N PRO A 95 10.43 -25.76 -48.13
CA PRO A 95 10.47 -27.21 -48.06
C PRO A 95 11.50 -27.66 -47.03
N THR A 96 11.03 -28.04 -45.85
CA THR A 96 11.87 -28.65 -44.81
C THR A 96 11.63 -30.15 -44.85
N HIS A 97 12.70 -30.94 -44.74
CA HIS A 97 12.65 -32.39 -44.60
C HIS A 97 12.21 -32.83 -43.18
N TRP A 98 11.76 -31.87 -42.37
CA TRP A 98 11.40 -32.06 -40.97
C TRP A 98 9.89 -32.18 -40.83
N THR A 99 9.43 -33.32 -40.33
CA THR A 99 8.05 -33.52 -39.92
C THR A 99 7.87 -33.13 -38.45
N LYS A 100 6.65 -32.75 -38.06
CA LYS A 100 6.32 -32.39 -36.67
C LYS A 100 6.70 -33.51 -35.69
N ASP A 101 6.41 -34.75 -36.03
CA ASP A 101 6.72 -35.93 -35.21
C ASP A 101 8.23 -36.13 -35.03
N LYS A 102 9.02 -35.89 -36.08
CA LYS A 102 10.49 -35.98 -36.02
C LYS A 102 11.06 -34.90 -35.10
N LEU A 103 10.55 -33.67 -35.17
CA LEU A 103 10.99 -32.58 -34.28
C LEU A 103 10.60 -32.84 -32.81
N LEU A 104 9.41 -33.37 -32.54
CA LEU A 104 9.00 -33.74 -31.18
C LEU A 104 9.88 -34.86 -30.60
N SER A 105 10.18 -35.90 -31.40
CA SER A 105 11.11 -36.96 -30.98
C SER A 105 12.52 -36.43 -30.69
N LEU A 106 12.97 -35.42 -31.46
CA LEU A 106 14.26 -34.76 -31.25
C LEU A 106 14.30 -33.92 -29.97
N ILE A 107 13.19 -33.34 -29.54
CA ILE A 107 13.07 -32.60 -28.27
C ILE A 107 13.03 -33.58 -27.09
N GLN A 108 12.36 -34.72 -27.25
CA GLN A 108 12.22 -35.74 -26.19
C GLN A 108 13.45 -36.65 -26.02
N THR A 109 14.49 -36.55 -26.86
CA THR A 109 15.69 -37.38 -26.67
C THR A 109 16.34 -37.10 -25.32
N PRO A 110 16.64 -38.15 -24.52
CA PRO A 110 17.27 -38.00 -23.21
C PRO A 110 18.70 -37.47 -23.32
N GLU A 111 19.17 -36.77 -22.28
CA GLU A 111 20.47 -36.08 -22.29
C GLU A 111 21.65 -37.00 -22.63
N GLU A 112 21.59 -38.26 -22.21
CA GLU A 112 22.60 -39.29 -22.44
C GLU A 112 22.78 -39.65 -23.93
N GLN A 113 21.73 -39.49 -24.74
CA GLN A 113 21.71 -39.87 -26.16
C GLN A 113 22.00 -38.70 -27.12
N ILE A 114 22.10 -37.47 -26.61
CA ILE A 114 22.38 -36.27 -27.42
C ILE A 114 23.73 -36.41 -28.16
N SER A 115 24.71 -37.03 -27.50
CA SER A 115 26.06 -37.25 -28.04
C SER A 115 26.14 -38.31 -29.15
N ILE A 116 25.03 -38.99 -29.46
CA ILE A 116 24.94 -40.04 -30.49
C ILE A 116 24.21 -39.51 -31.74
N LEU A 117 23.42 -38.44 -31.62
CA LEU A 117 22.65 -37.87 -32.73
C LEU A 117 23.55 -37.39 -33.90
N PRO A 118 23.09 -37.42 -35.16
CA PRO A 118 23.79 -36.75 -36.27
C PRO A 118 24.03 -35.25 -36.00
N PRO A 119 25.12 -34.65 -36.54
CA PRO A 119 25.49 -33.26 -36.24
C PRO A 119 24.40 -32.24 -36.64
N LYS A 120 23.65 -32.52 -37.72
CA LYS A 120 22.51 -31.69 -38.15
C LYS A 120 21.33 -31.77 -37.19
N GLU A 121 21.09 -32.93 -36.59
CA GLU A 121 19.99 -33.16 -35.64
C GLU A 121 20.28 -32.54 -34.28
N ARG A 122 21.54 -32.60 -33.83
CA ARG A 122 21.99 -31.86 -32.63
C ARG A 122 21.82 -30.37 -32.79
N HIS A 123 22.25 -29.82 -33.94
CA HIS A 123 22.12 -28.39 -34.20
C HIS A 123 20.67 -27.91 -34.14
N VAL A 124 19.74 -28.66 -34.74
CA VAL A 124 18.31 -28.33 -34.71
C VAL A 124 17.74 -28.43 -33.28
N ARG A 125 18.12 -29.44 -32.51
CA ARG A 125 17.73 -29.58 -31.10
C ARG A 125 18.23 -28.40 -30.28
N ASP A 126 19.50 -28.03 -30.43
CA ASP A 126 20.12 -26.91 -29.71
C ASP A 126 19.44 -25.58 -30.08
N LEU A 127 19.11 -25.40 -31.36
CA LEU A 127 18.40 -24.22 -31.85
C LEU A 127 17.00 -24.08 -31.24
N LEU A 128 16.25 -25.19 -31.13
CA LEU A 128 14.92 -25.23 -30.52
C LEU A 128 15.00 -25.00 -29.00
N TRP A 129 15.95 -25.62 -28.31
CA TRP A 129 16.18 -25.39 -26.88
C TRP A 129 16.66 -23.98 -26.56
N HIS A 130 17.38 -23.33 -27.48
CA HIS A 130 17.85 -21.97 -27.29
C HIS A 130 16.72 -20.93 -27.38
N TYR A 131 15.85 -21.07 -28.37
CA TYR A 131 14.79 -20.08 -28.65
C TYR A 131 13.44 -20.44 -28.03
N ASP A 132 13.14 -21.72 -27.81
CA ASP A 132 11.83 -22.22 -27.37
C ASP A 132 11.96 -23.15 -26.14
N ASN A 133 12.81 -22.73 -25.19
CA ASN A 133 13.11 -23.49 -23.97
C ASN A 133 11.86 -23.82 -23.14
N VAL A 134 10.89 -22.89 -23.07
CA VAL A 134 9.66 -23.08 -22.28
C VAL A 134 8.82 -24.24 -22.82
N PHE A 135 8.60 -24.27 -24.14
CA PHE A 135 7.88 -25.36 -24.80
C PHE A 135 8.62 -26.71 -24.67
N CYS A 136 9.94 -26.70 -24.84
CA CYS A 136 10.77 -27.91 -24.66
C CYS A 136 10.66 -28.47 -23.23
N LEU A 137 10.66 -27.63 -22.20
CA LEU A 137 10.50 -28.05 -20.80
C LEU A 137 9.10 -28.61 -20.52
N GLU A 138 8.05 -28.00 -21.07
CA GLU A 138 6.67 -28.51 -20.96
C GLU A 138 6.50 -29.89 -21.62
N LEU A 139 7.22 -30.15 -22.71
CA LEU A 139 7.19 -31.44 -23.42
C LEU A 139 7.92 -32.57 -22.71
N ILE A 140 8.96 -32.26 -21.93
CA ILE A 140 9.82 -33.24 -21.26
C ILE A 140 9.37 -33.49 -19.82
N THR A 141 8.77 -32.49 -19.18
CA THR A 141 8.17 -32.67 -17.86
C THR A 141 7.02 -33.68 -17.97
N PRO A 142 7.06 -34.81 -17.23
CA PRO A 142 5.94 -35.73 -17.23
C PRO A 142 4.73 -34.96 -16.73
N LYS A 143 3.64 -34.92 -17.53
CA LYS A 143 2.32 -34.46 -17.05
C LYS A 143 2.05 -35.23 -15.77
N ALA A 144 2.20 -34.57 -14.63
CA ALA A 144 1.90 -35.14 -13.34
C ALA A 144 0.49 -35.72 -13.44
N VAL A 145 0.39 -37.04 -13.31
CA VAL A 145 -0.89 -37.73 -13.26
C VAL A 145 -1.69 -37.03 -12.16
N PRO A 146 -2.80 -36.35 -12.50
CA PRO A 146 -3.59 -35.70 -11.48
C PRO A 146 -4.09 -36.81 -10.55
N VAL A 147 -3.75 -36.68 -9.26
CA VAL A 147 -4.36 -37.48 -8.21
C VAL A 147 -5.86 -37.37 -8.40
N SER A 148 -6.50 -38.51 -8.68
CA SER A 148 -7.94 -38.59 -8.88
C SER A 148 -8.65 -38.27 -7.57
N HIS A 149 -8.92 -36.99 -7.35
CA HIS A 149 -10.16 -36.60 -6.70
C HIS A 149 -11.29 -37.08 -7.62
N HIS A 150 -12.34 -37.67 -7.03
CA HIS A 150 -13.44 -38.30 -7.73
C HIS A 150 -13.87 -37.52 -8.98
N ALA A 151 -14.00 -38.26 -10.09
CA ALA A 151 -14.30 -37.83 -11.46
C ALA A 151 -15.04 -36.49 -11.56
N VAL A 152 -14.31 -35.41 -11.84
CA VAL A 152 -14.91 -34.15 -12.29
C VAL A 152 -15.39 -34.36 -13.72
N ASN A 153 -16.71 -34.41 -13.91
CA ASN A 153 -17.33 -34.40 -15.23
C ASN A 153 -17.06 -33.05 -15.92
N HIS A 154 -16.05 -32.99 -16.80
CA HIS A 154 -15.74 -31.78 -17.60
C HIS A 154 -16.81 -31.40 -18.63
N THR A 155 -17.91 -32.17 -18.71
CA THR A 155 -19.07 -31.93 -19.57
C THR A 155 -20.21 -31.19 -18.87
N GLN A 156 -20.12 -30.96 -17.56
CA GLN A 156 -21.17 -30.28 -16.80
C GLN A 156 -21.03 -28.76 -16.97
N GLN A 157 -22.01 -28.12 -17.62
CA GLN A 157 -22.07 -26.66 -17.69
C GLN A 157 -22.35 -26.11 -16.29
N GLY A 158 -21.37 -25.41 -15.71
CA GLY A 158 -21.55 -24.71 -14.44
C GLY A 158 -22.69 -23.71 -14.52
N MET A 159 -23.50 -23.63 -13.46
CA MET A 159 -24.49 -22.58 -13.34
C MET A 159 -23.79 -21.22 -13.36
N LYS A 160 -24.29 -20.29 -14.18
CA LYS A 160 -23.75 -18.94 -14.24
C LYS A 160 -23.89 -18.30 -12.86
N VAL A 161 -22.75 -17.98 -12.24
CA VAL A 161 -22.73 -17.19 -11.01
C VAL A 161 -23.27 -15.81 -11.33
N GLU A 162 -24.31 -15.39 -10.61
CA GLU A 162 -24.89 -14.07 -10.79
C GLU A 162 -23.87 -12.98 -10.42
N VAL A 163 -23.71 -12.03 -11.33
CA VAL A 163 -22.73 -10.93 -11.21
C VAL A 163 -23.32 -9.75 -10.43
N ASP A 164 -24.65 -9.62 -10.42
CA ASP A 164 -25.34 -8.59 -9.65
C ASP A 164 -25.30 -8.95 -8.16
N ILE A 165 -24.67 -8.08 -7.37
CA ILE A 165 -24.43 -8.29 -5.94
C ILE A 165 -25.76 -8.32 -5.18
N ASP A 166 -26.76 -7.52 -5.58
CA ASP A 166 -28.06 -7.44 -4.92
C ASP A 166 -28.94 -8.67 -5.15
N LEU A 167 -28.85 -9.25 -6.34
CA LEU A 167 -29.56 -10.49 -6.67
C LEU A 167 -28.88 -11.68 -5.99
N ARG A 168 -27.54 -11.71 -6.00
CA ARG A 168 -26.75 -12.75 -5.33
C ARG A 168 -26.95 -12.77 -3.82
N CYS A 169 -27.03 -11.62 -3.15
CA CYS A 169 -27.40 -11.53 -1.73
C CYS A 169 -28.73 -12.21 -1.43
N ARG A 170 -29.75 -11.95 -2.25
CA ARG A 170 -31.08 -12.56 -2.09
C ARG A 170 -31.06 -14.07 -2.30
N LEU A 171 -30.29 -14.56 -3.28
CA LEU A 171 -30.15 -16.00 -3.51
C LEU A 171 -29.39 -16.70 -2.38
N VAL A 172 -28.31 -16.11 -1.88
CA VAL A 172 -27.55 -16.65 -0.74
C VAL A 172 -28.43 -16.69 0.51
N GLN A 173 -29.21 -15.63 0.76
CA GLN A 173 -30.14 -15.58 1.88
C GLN A 173 -31.24 -16.64 1.76
N GLN A 174 -31.82 -16.81 0.58
CA GLN A 174 -32.84 -17.84 0.34
C GLN A 174 -32.31 -19.27 0.56
N GLU A 175 -31.06 -19.53 0.18
CA GLU A 175 -30.43 -20.82 0.39
C GLU A 175 -29.99 -21.03 1.85
N LEU A 176 -29.60 -19.96 2.54
CA LEU A 176 -29.36 -19.99 3.98
C LEU A 176 -30.65 -20.34 4.74
N ASP A 177 -31.77 -19.71 4.39
CA ASP A 177 -33.10 -20.03 4.95
C ASP A 177 -33.49 -21.48 4.68
N ARG A 178 -33.21 -21.97 3.46
CA ARG A 178 -33.41 -23.38 3.10
C ARG A 178 -32.50 -24.32 3.89
N ALA A 179 -31.25 -23.95 4.10
CA ALA A 179 -30.30 -24.71 4.91
C ALA A 179 -30.70 -24.73 6.38
N MET A 180 -31.28 -23.64 6.91
CA MET A 180 -31.83 -23.57 8.27
C MET A 180 -33.08 -24.42 8.45
N ALA A 181 -33.98 -24.43 7.46
CA ALA A 181 -35.22 -25.20 7.49
C ALA A 181 -35.02 -26.70 7.23
N ASN A 182 -33.88 -27.11 6.65
CA ASN A 182 -33.59 -28.52 6.37
C ASN A 182 -33.19 -29.28 7.65
N PRO A 183 -33.91 -30.37 8.00
CA PRO A 183 -33.58 -31.23 9.13
C PRO A 183 -32.51 -32.29 8.81
N ASN A 184 -32.16 -32.46 7.53
CA ASN A 184 -31.17 -33.45 7.09
C ASN A 184 -29.74 -32.95 7.35
N ASP A 185 -28.85 -33.88 7.73
CA ASP A 185 -27.45 -33.59 8.03
C ASP A 185 -26.61 -33.22 6.79
N MET A 186 -27.07 -33.63 5.60
CA MET A 186 -26.43 -33.32 4.32
C MET A 186 -27.41 -32.62 3.37
N MET A 187 -26.97 -31.54 2.74
CA MET A 187 -27.74 -30.75 1.78
C MET A 187 -26.93 -30.49 0.50
N ASP A 188 -27.59 -30.60 -0.66
CA ASP A 188 -27.01 -30.21 -1.93
C ASP A 188 -27.18 -28.70 -2.15
N SER A 189 -26.08 -27.99 -2.38
CA SER A 189 -26.10 -26.57 -2.72
C SER A 189 -25.16 -26.28 -3.88
N SER A 190 -25.58 -25.38 -4.77
CA SER A 190 -24.81 -24.93 -5.94
C SER A 190 -24.28 -23.50 -5.81
N ILE A 191 -24.71 -22.76 -4.78
CA ILE A 191 -24.52 -21.30 -4.70
C ILE A 191 -23.07 -20.91 -4.41
N LEU A 192 -22.35 -21.71 -3.60
CA LEU A 192 -20.94 -21.43 -3.29
C LEU A 192 -19.98 -21.86 -4.42
N HIS A 193 -20.31 -22.91 -5.18
CA HIS A 193 -19.33 -23.57 -6.06
C HIS A 193 -19.73 -23.65 -7.53
N SER A 194 -20.77 -22.95 -7.99
CA SER A 194 -21.29 -22.95 -9.38
C SER A 194 -21.71 -24.33 -9.94
N ALA A 195 -21.52 -25.38 -9.16
CA ALA A 195 -21.90 -26.75 -9.41
C ALA A 195 -22.60 -27.28 -8.15
N PRO A 196 -23.67 -28.06 -8.29
CA PRO A 196 -24.36 -28.66 -7.15
C PRO A 196 -23.42 -29.66 -6.46
N GLN A 197 -23.11 -29.39 -5.21
CA GLN A 197 -22.26 -30.22 -4.36
C GLN A 197 -22.95 -30.48 -3.03
N ARG A 198 -22.67 -31.65 -2.46
CA ARG A 198 -23.30 -32.12 -1.23
C ARG A 198 -22.45 -31.74 -0.03
N PHE A 199 -23.00 -30.96 0.88
CA PHE A 199 -22.30 -30.44 2.05
C PHE A 199 -22.98 -30.87 3.35
N PRO A 200 -22.23 -31.00 4.45
CA PRO A 200 -22.83 -31.04 5.78
C PRO A 200 -23.60 -29.75 6.04
N THR A 201 -24.86 -29.85 6.47
CA THR A 201 -25.78 -28.72 6.59
C THR A 201 -25.26 -27.66 7.56
N GLN A 202 -24.58 -28.06 8.64
CA GLN A 202 -23.97 -27.11 9.59
C GLN A 202 -22.81 -26.31 8.97
N VAL A 203 -21.94 -26.97 8.20
CA VAL A 203 -20.81 -26.32 7.51
C VAL A 203 -21.34 -25.40 6.41
N LEU A 204 -22.34 -25.85 5.66
CA LEU A 204 -22.97 -25.05 4.62
C LEU A 204 -23.60 -23.77 5.19
N ARG A 205 -24.27 -23.81 6.35
CA ARG A 205 -24.82 -22.61 7.00
C ARG A 205 -23.74 -21.58 7.33
N LEU A 206 -22.66 -22.01 7.98
CA LEU A 206 -21.55 -21.12 8.35
C LEU A 206 -20.89 -20.48 7.11
N GLU A 207 -20.69 -21.25 6.04
CA GLU A 207 -20.10 -20.73 4.80
C GLU A 207 -21.06 -19.81 4.03
N LEU A 208 -22.37 -20.08 4.05
CA LEU A 208 -23.37 -19.18 3.47
C LEU A 208 -23.51 -17.87 4.27
N GLU A 209 -23.41 -17.90 5.60
CA GLU A 209 -23.38 -16.72 6.46
C GLU A 209 -22.16 -15.84 6.15
N LYS A 210 -20.96 -16.43 6.06
CA LYS A 210 -19.74 -15.70 5.69
C LYS A 210 -19.83 -15.06 4.30
N GLU A 211 -20.37 -15.78 3.33
CA GLU A 211 -20.53 -15.25 1.97
C GLU A 211 -21.59 -14.14 1.92
N LEU A 212 -22.67 -14.26 2.70
CA LEU A 212 -23.66 -13.19 2.84
C LEU A 212 -23.02 -11.91 3.43
N ASP A 213 -22.26 -12.04 4.52
CA ASP A 213 -21.55 -10.91 5.13
C ASP A 213 -20.58 -10.23 4.15
N ARG A 214 -19.86 -11.03 3.37
CA ARG A 214 -18.96 -10.53 2.33
C ARG A 214 -19.70 -9.74 1.25
N LEU A 215 -20.85 -10.25 0.80
CA LEU A 215 -21.65 -9.57 -0.22
C LEU A 215 -22.30 -8.29 0.31
N LEU A 216 -22.78 -8.28 1.55
CA LEU A 216 -23.31 -7.07 2.22
C LEU A 216 -22.24 -5.97 2.34
N LEU A 217 -21.00 -6.34 2.70
CA LEU A 217 -19.88 -5.40 2.67
C LEU A 217 -19.62 -4.85 1.26
N SER A 218 -19.68 -5.71 0.24
CA SER A 218 -19.52 -5.29 -1.16
C SER A 218 -20.62 -4.33 -1.61
N GLN A 219 -21.88 -4.54 -1.20
CA GLN A 219 -22.99 -3.63 -1.49
C GLN A 219 -22.77 -2.25 -0.87
N LEU A 220 -22.29 -2.20 0.38
CA LEU A 220 -21.98 -0.94 1.04
C LEU A 220 -20.89 -0.18 0.28
N TYR A 221 -19.81 -0.85 -0.13
CA TYR A 221 -18.76 -0.22 -0.92
C TYR A 221 -19.25 0.24 -2.31
N GLU A 222 -20.06 -0.57 -3.01
CA GLU A 222 -20.59 -0.16 -4.31
C GLU A 222 -21.52 1.04 -4.19
N ARG A 223 -22.39 1.05 -3.17
CA ARG A 223 -23.26 2.19 -2.87
C ARG A 223 -22.46 3.45 -2.56
N GLU A 224 -21.48 3.35 -1.67
CA GLU A 224 -20.61 4.48 -1.33
C GLU A 224 -19.89 5.00 -2.57
N THR A 225 -19.29 4.12 -3.38
CA THR A 225 -18.58 4.52 -4.60
C THR A 225 -19.50 5.10 -5.67
N ALA A 226 -20.73 4.61 -5.81
CA ALA A 226 -21.75 5.19 -6.69
C ALA A 226 -22.16 6.59 -6.22
N GLU A 227 -22.35 6.79 -4.91
CA GLU A 227 -22.60 8.10 -4.31
C GLU A 227 -21.42 9.06 -4.57
N TRP A 228 -20.18 8.60 -4.43
CA TRP A 228 -18.97 9.37 -4.77
C TRP A 228 -18.88 9.73 -6.26
N LYS A 229 -19.19 8.80 -7.17
CA LYS A 229 -19.19 9.05 -8.62
C LYS A 229 -20.30 10.00 -9.04
N ALA A 230 -21.50 9.86 -8.49
CA ALA A 230 -22.61 10.79 -8.74
C ALA A 230 -22.27 12.21 -8.27
N LEU A 231 -21.59 12.33 -7.12
CA LEU A 231 -21.04 13.60 -6.64
C LEU A 231 -19.98 14.17 -7.59
N ALA A 232 -19.04 13.35 -8.08
CA ALA A 232 -18.03 13.79 -9.03
C ALA A 232 -18.63 14.28 -10.35
N ALA A 233 -19.61 13.55 -10.91
CA ALA A 233 -20.30 13.94 -12.14
C ALA A 233 -21.16 15.21 -11.96
N SER A 234 -21.65 15.47 -10.74
CA SER A 234 -22.35 16.73 -10.43
C SER A 234 -21.42 17.94 -10.36
N LEU A 235 -20.14 17.75 -10.02
CA LEU A 235 -19.12 18.81 -10.07
C LEU A 235 -18.77 19.19 -11.52
N ASP A 236 -18.64 18.19 -12.40
CA ASP A 236 -18.20 18.39 -13.78
C ASP A 236 -19.21 19.19 -14.64
N LYS A 237 -20.50 19.14 -14.27
CA LYS A 237 -21.56 19.89 -14.96
C LYS A 237 -21.65 21.37 -14.60
N THR A 238 -20.78 21.89 -13.72
CA THR A 238 -20.87 23.29 -13.23
C THR A 238 -19.85 24.25 -13.82
N ASP A 239 -19.02 23.84 -14.80
CA ASP A 239 -17.93 24.69 -15.32
C ASP A 239 -18.10 25.21 -16.76
N ASP A 240 -19.23 24.92 -17.44
CA ASP A 240 -19.54 25.47 -18.77
C ASP A 240 -20.42 26.73 -18.69
N GLY A 241 -19.99 27.72 -17.91
CA GLY A 241 -20.71 28.96 -17.68
C GLY A 241 -19.79 30.16 -17.54
N ASP A 242 -19.05 30.47 -18.61
CA ASP A 242 -18.35 31.74 -18.78
C ASP A 242 -19.33 32.91 -18.66
N SER A 243 -19.17 33.72 -17.62
CA SER A 243 -19.76 35.05 -17.51
C SER A 243 -18.91 35.87 -16.56
N SER A 244 -17.87 36.47 -17.14
CA SER A 244 -17.19 37.64 -16.59
C SER A 244 -18.20 38.72 -16.19
N ASP A 245 -18.55 38.77 -14.90
CA ASP A 245 -19.45 39.79 -14.33
C ASP A 245 -18.70 40.52 -13.19
N SER A 246 -17.72 41.32 -13.61
CA SER A 246 -16.81 42.08 -12.75
C SER A 246 -17.07 43.58 -12.84
N ASP A 247 -18.34 44.02 -12.73
CA ASP A 247 -18.63 45.46 -12.68
C ASP A 247 -19.76 45.82 -11.69
N PRO A 248 -19.47 46.49 -10.55
CA PRO A 248 -20.46 46.80 -9.52
C PRO A 248 -21.50 47.86 -9.95
N GLU A 249 -21.26 48.59 -11.04
CA GLU A 249 -22.12 49.69 -11.49
C GLU A 249 -23.39 49.17 -12.21
N ALA A 250 -23.29 48.06 -12.95
CA ALA A 250 -24.42 47.43 -13.63
C ALA A 250 -25.43 46.79 -12.65
N GLN A 251 -24.96 46.31 -11.49
CA GLN A 251 -25.82 45.74 -10.44
C GLN A 251 -26.66 46.80 -9.73
N ILE A 252 -26.14 48.01 -9.55
CA ILE A 252 -26.87 49.12 -8.91
C ILE A 252 -27.97 49.63 -9.85
N ALA A 253 -27.70 49.73 -11.16
CA ALA A 253 -28.68 50.14 -12.16
C ALA A 253 -29.85 49.14 -12.30
N ARG A 254 -29.57 47.83 -12.20
CA ARG A 254 -30.63 46.80 -12.19
C ARG A 254 -31.42 46.77 -10.88
N LEU A 255 -30.77 46.96 -9.72
CA LEU A 255 -31.47 47.02 -8.43
C LEU A 255 -32.37 48.26 -8.32
N ALA A 256 -31.99 49.38 -8.95
CA ALA A 256 -32.83 50.56 -9.07
C ALA A 256 -34.06 50.31 -9.96
N LYS A 257 -33.89 49.63 -11.10
CA LYS A 257 -35.03 49.21 -11.95
C LYS A 257 -35.93 48.16 -11.30
N ALA A 258 -35.37 47.24 -10.52
CA ALA A 258 -36.12 46.21 -9.81
C ALA A 258 -36.95 46.75 -8.63
N LYS A 259 -36.50 47.82 -7.96
CA LYS A 259 -37.27 48.49 -6.90
C LYS A 259 -38.46 49.31 -7.43
N ALA A 260 -38.45 49.72 -8.69
CA ALA A 260 -39.56 50.46 -9.30
C ALA A 260 -40.72 49.55 -9.74
N ALA A 261 -40.51 48.24 -9.83
CA ALA A 261 -41.49 47.27 -10.36
C ALA A 261 -42.04 46.32 -9.28
N GLY A 262 -42.40 46.85 -8.10
CA GLY A 262 -43.00 46.06 -7.03
C GLY A 262 -44.47 45.69 -7.29
N LYS A 263 -44.74 44.42 -7.63
CA LYS A 263 -45.98 43.72 -7.26
C LYS A 263 -45.61 42.50 -6.41
N PRO A 264 -46.37 42.19 -5.34
CA PRO A 264 -45.99 41.14 -4.41
C PRO A 264 -46.49 39.78 -4.92
N GLN A 265 -45.61 38.79 -4.98
CA GLN A 265 -46.02 37.40 -4.92
C GLN A 265 -45.24 36.65 -3.84
N SER A 266 -46.04 36.12 -2.92
CA SER A 266 -45.75 35.05 -1.97
C SER A 266 -45.00 33.90 -2.65
N GLY A 267 -43.86 33.52 -2.08
CA GLY A 267 -43.06 32.39 -2.52
C GLY A 267 -42.11 31.97 -1.41
N THR A 268 -42.38 30.80 -0.84
CA THR A 268 -41.63 30.08 0.19
C THR A 268 -40.10 30.22 0.06
N LYS A 269 -39.44 30.66 1.15
CA LYS A 269 -37.97 30.68 1.25
C LYS A 269 -37.41 29.25 1.20
N LYS A 270 -36.93 28.81 0.04
CA LYS A 270 -36.03 27.65 -0.06
C LYS A 270 -34.72 28.01 0.64
N ALA A 271 -34.43 27.34 1.75
CA ALA A 271 -33.14 27.43 2.42
C ALA A 271 -32.04 27.00 1.45
N THR A 272 -31.12 27.91 1.15
CA THR A 272 -29.94 27.66 0.32
C THR A 272 -29.09 26.59 1.00
N LYS A 273 -28.98 25.42 0.37
CA LYS A 273 -28.11 24.32 0.85
C LYS A 273 -26.66 24.83 0.93
N PRO A 274 -25.95 24.63 2.06
CA PRO A 274 -24.57 25.08 2.20
C PRO A 274 -23.65 24.36 1.20
N SER A 275 -22.61 25.04 0.71
CA SER A 275 -21.71 24.48 -0.30
C SER A 275 -20.98 23.23 0.18
N PHE A 276 -20.66 22.33 -0.75
CA PHE A 276 -20.07 21.01 -0.52
C PHE A 276 -18.73 21.04 0.25
N GLN A 277 -17.87 22.03 0.02
CA GLN A 277 -16.64 22.21 0.82
C GLN A 277 -16.95 22.49 2.30
N LYS A 278 -18.07 23.17 2.58
CA LYS A 278 -18.53 23.45 3.94
C LYS A 278 -19.10 22.19 4.59
N GLN A 279 -19.75 21.32 3.83
CA GLN A 279 -20.19 20.00 4.30
C GLN A 279 -19.03 19.02 4.53
N LYS A 280 -18.03 18.96 3.63
CA LYS A 280 -16.85 18.11 3.80
C LYS A 280 -16.01 18.55 5.01
N ARG A 281 -15.83 19.86 5.20
CA ARG A 281 -15.22 20.41 6.42
C ARG A 281 -16.09 20.12 7.64
N ALA A 282 -17.41 20.27 7.56
CA ALA A 282 -18.30 19.93 8.65
C ALA A 282 -18.27 18.44 9.04
N ILE A 283 -18.09 17.52 8.07
CA ILE A 283 -17.95 16.07 8.29
C ILE A 283 -16.56 15.71 8.84
N GLN A 284 -15.50 16.39 8.40
CA GLN A 284 -14.16 16.22 8.97
C GLN A 284 -14.05 16.81 10.38
N ASP A 285 -14.78 17.91 10.62
CA ASP A 285 -14.89 18.59 11.91
C ASP A 285 -16.05 18.02 12.76
N THR A 286 -16.68 16.89 12.38
CA THR A 286 -17.67 16.25 13.26
C THR A 286 -16.97 15.85 14.54
N VAL A 287 -17.35 16.51 15.62
CA VAL A 287 -16.91 16.19 16.96
C VAL A 287 -17.75 15.03 17.46
N VAL A 288 -17.10 13.93 17.80
CA VAL A 288 -17.70 12.71 18.34
C VAL A 288 -17.15 12.54 19.75
N SER A 289 -18.03 12.31 20.72
CA SER A 289 -17.65 11.96 22.08
C SER A 289 -17.38 10.46 22.17
N SER A 290 -16.21 10.08 22.64
CA SER A 290 -15.88 8.69 22.95
C SER A 290 -15.55 8.55 24.43
N ALA A 291 -16.09 7.51 25.06
CA ALA A 291 -15.73 7.11 26.42
C ALA A 291 -14.80 5.88 26.44
N THR A 292 -14.46 5.32 25.27
CA THR A 292 -13.76 4.03 25.17
C THR A 292 -12.27 4.15 24.91
N CYS A 293 -11.78 5.27 24.38
CA CYS A 293 -10.34 5.46 24.15
C CYS A 293 -9.58 5.63 25.46
N LEU A 294 -8.30 5.27 25.46
CA LEU A 294 -7.39 5.39 26.61
C LEU A 294 -7.32 6.84 27.10
N THR A 295 -7.37 7.82 26.20
CA THR A 295 -7.41 9.23 26.58
C THR A 295 -8.65 9.57 27.44
N ALA A 296 -9.81 8.99 27.13
CA ALA A 296 -11.03 9.20 27.92
C ALA A 296 -10.97 8.50 29.28
N LEU A 297 -10.34 7.33 29.33
CA LEU A 297 -10.10 6.61 30.58
C LEU A 297 -9.13 7.39 31.49
N ARG A 298 -8.03 7.92 30.93
CA ARG A 298 -7.03 8.74 31.66
C ARG A 298 -7.62 10.07 32.13
N SER A 299 -8.54 10.66 31.37
CA SER A 299 -9.24 11.91 31.75
C SER A 299 -10.30 11.73 32.87
N GLY A 300 -10.31 10.61 33.60
CA GLY A 300 -11.22 10.37 34.72
C GLY A 300 -12.56 9.73 34.33
N GLY A 301 -12.62 9.03 33.19
CA GLY A 301 -13.79 8.24 32.77
C GLY A 301 -14.95 9.03 32.16
N GLY A 302 -14.75 10.32 31.89
CA GLY A 302 -15.69 11.15 31.14
C GLY A 302 -15.56 10.94 29.63
N ALA A 303 -16.67 11.05 28.89
CA ALA A 303 -16.61 11.01 27.42
C ALA A 303 -15.83 12.23 26.90
N VAL A 304 -14.70 12.00 26.23
CA VAL A 304 -13.86 13.05 25.66
C VAL A 304 -14.29 13.29 24.22
N SER A 305 -14.39 14.56 23.85
CA SER A 305 -14.81 14.99 22.52
C SER A 305 -13.63 15.06 21.56
N PHE A 306 -13.66 14.26 20.49
CA PHE A 306 -12.63 14.19 19.46
C PHE A 306 -13.19 14.60 18.11
N ARG A 307 -12.33 15.10 17.20
CA ARG A 307 -12.67 15.06 15.77
C ARG A 307 -12.69 13.61 15.32
N LYS A 308 -13.64 13.25 14.45
CA LYS A 308 -13.82 11.86 13.98
C LYS A 308 -12.53 11.21 13.46
N MET A 309 -11.69 11.97 12.73
CA MET A 309 -10.41 11.45 12.22
C MET A 309 -9.36 11.25 13.29
N ASP A 310 -9.34 12.11 14.31
CA ASP A 310 -8.40 12.01 15.42
C ASP A 310 -8.77 10.81 16.31
N LEU A 311 -10.07 10.60 16.59
CA LEU A 311 -10.56 9.41 17.31
C LEU A 311 -10.22 8.12 16.57
N PHE A 312 -10.38 8.10 15.25
CA PHE A 312 -10.02 6.93 14.44
C PHE A 312 -8.52 6.64 14.49
N GLY A 313 -7.68 7.69 14.43
CA GLY A 313 -6.24 7.58 14.58
C GLY A 313 -5.85 7.01 15.94
N GLU A 314 -6.43 7.54 17.02
CA GLU A 314 -6.22 7.09 18.40
C GLU A 314 -6.55 5.60 18.56
N LEU A 315 -7.79 5.21 18.23
CA LEU A 315 -8.23 3.82 18.36
C LEU A 315 -7.40 2.85 17.52
N THR A 316 -6.97 3.26 16.32
CA THR A 316 -6.10 2.44 15.46
C THR A 316 -4.73 2.23 16.09
N MET A 317 -4.16 3.27 16.71
CA MET A 317 -2.88 3.17 17.40
C MET A 317 -3.00 2.32 18.67
N GLU A 318 -4.08 2.46 19.43
CA GLU A 318 -4.40 1.59 20.57
C GLU A 318 -4.48 0.13 20.15
N CYS A 319 -5.22 -0.20 19.09
CA CYS A 319 -5.32 -1.57 18.58
C CYS A 319 -3.94 -2.16 18.25
N ARG A 320 -3.06 -1.38 17.63
CA ARG A 320 -1.68 -1.82 17.32
C ARG A 320 -0.84 -2.07 18.56
N VAL A 321 -1.03 -1.30 19.63
CA VAL A 321 -0.35 -1.52 20.91
C VAL A 321 -0.88 -2.81 21.56
N TRP A 322 -2.19 -3.02 21.54
CA TRP A 322 -2.81 -4.24 22.04
C TRP A 322 -2.40 -5.50 21.28
N GLU A 323 -2.25 -5.44 19.96
CA GLU A 323 -1.70 -6.54 19.15
C GLU A 323 -0.29 -6.94 19.62
N LYS A 324 0.55 -5.98 20.02
CA LYS A 324 1.88 -6.26 20.58
C LYS A 324 1.79 -6.90 21.96
N HIS A 325 0.88 -6.47 22.83
CA HIS A 325 0.65 -7.13 24.13
C HIS A 325 0.16 -8.58 23.95
N LEU A 326 -0.77 -8.82 23.02
CA LEU A 326 -1.24 -10.17 22.71
C LEU A 326 -0.12 -11.06 22.19
N ARG A 327 0.72 -10.52 21.31
CA ARG A 327 1.89 -11.23 20.78
C ARG A 327 2.92 -11.51 21.86
N LEU A 328 3.20 -10.54 22.75
CA LEU A 328 4.11 -10.74 23.87
C LEU A 328 3.61 -11.87 24.78
N ARG A 329 2.32 -11.88 25.11
CA ARG A 329 1.71 -12.97 25.89
C ARG A 329 1.91 -14.33 25.23
N ALA A 330 1.68 -14.44 23.92
CA ALA A 330 1.87 -15.69 23.19
C ALA A 330 3.34 -16.16 23.23
N VAL A 331 4.28 -15.23 23.00
CA VAL A 331 5.72 -15.51 23.08
C VAL A 331 6.12 -15.94 24.49
N ASP A 332 5.64 -15.26 25.53
CA ASP A 332 5.93 -15.59 26.94
C ASP A 332 5.40 -16.97 27.32
N THR A 333 4.18 -17.31 26.89
CA THR A 333 3.61 -18.64 27.15
C THR A 333 4.43 -19.75 26.51
N GLU A 334 4.85 -19.57 25.26
CA GLU A 334 5.68 -20.56 24.57
C GLU A 334 7.10 -20.59 25.12
N LEU A 335 7.65 -19.45 25.55
CA LEU A 335 8.98 -19.38 26.15
C LEU A 335 9.00 -20.15 27.47
N HIS A 336 8.01 -19.92 28.33
CA HIS A 336 7.87 -20.67 29.58
C HIS A 336 7.68 -22.16 29.33
N ALA A 337 6.86 -22.54 28.34
CA ALA A 337 6.70 -23.94 27.94
C ALA A 337 8.00 -24.56 27.41
N ALA A 338 8.77 -23.82 26.60
CA ALA A 338 10.04 -24.28 26.03
C ALA A 338 11.13 -24.49 27.09
N TYR A 339 11.15 -23.70 28.17
CA TYR A 339 12.06 -23.92 29.29
C TYR A 339 11.68 -25.14 30.13
N ASN A 340 10.38 -25.46 30.23
CA ASN A 340 9.89 -26.65 30.93
C ASN A 340 9.87 -27.91 30.07
N TRP A 341 10.25 -27.81 28.79
CA TRP A 341 10.21 -28.93 27.86
C TRP A 341 11.45 -29.83 27.97
N PRO A 342 11.29 -31.15 28.16
CA PRO A 342 12.41 -32.07 28.34
C PRO A 342 13.03 -32.57 27.01
N GLY A 343 12.37 -32.36 25.87
CA GLY A 343 12.84 -32.84 24.57
C GLY A 343 13.88 -31.93 23.90
N ASP A 344 14.53 -32.43 22.85
CA ASP A 344 15.48 -31.68 22.02
C ASP A 344 14.79 -30.83 20.92
N HIS A 345 13.54 -31.16 20.59
CA HIS A 345 12.73 -30.42 19.62
C HIS A 345 11.42 -29.96 20.26
N PHE A 346 11.01 -28.73 19.96
CA PHE A 346 9.82 -28.07 20.48
C PHE A 346 9.02 -27.44 19.34
N GLU A 347 7.70 -27.50 19.47
CA GLU A 347 6.76 -26.92 18.51
C GLU A 347 6.40 -25.49 18.93
N THR A 348 6.75 -24.53 18.07
CA THR A 348 6.39 -23.12 18.28
C THR A 348 5.34 -22.68 17.28
N VAL A 349 4.41 -21.81 17.72
CA VAL A 349 3.45 -21.10 16.86
C VAL A 349 3.72 -19.59 16.90
N ALA A 350 4.13 -19.05 18.06
CA ALA A 350 4.25 -17.62 18.31
C ALA A 350 5.32 -16.91 17.45
N LEU A 351 6.37 -17.65 17.03
CA LEU A 351 7.43 -17.10 16.19
C LEU A 351 6.98 -16.88 14.74
N HIS A 352 6.26 -17.85 14.15
CA HIS A 352 6.00 -17.91 12.71
C HIS A 352 4.53 -17.73 12.33
N GLY A 353 3.61 -17.81 13.31
CA GLY A 353 2.16 -17.76 13.09
C GLY A 353 1.54 -19.10 12.67
N PHE A 354 2.34 -20.16 12.59
CA PHE A 354 1.90 -21.54 12.31
C PHE A 354 2.81 -22.51 13.06
N THR A 355 2.32 -23.73 13.32
CA THR A 355 3.04 -24.77 14.06
C THR A 355 4.31 -25.20 13.33
N GLN A 356 5.46 -25.04 13.98
CA GLN A 356 6.74 -25.49 13.44
C GLN A 356 7.62 -26.14 14.52
N MET A 357 8.07 -27.36 14.23
CA MET A 357 9.09 -28.08 15.01
C MET A 357 10.48 -27.47 14.80
N GLN A 358 11.16 -27.11 15.89
CA GLN A 358 12.51 -26.57 15.87
C GLN A 358 13.32 -27.09 17.07
N GLN A 359 14.65 -26.99 17.00
CA GLN A 359 15.52 -27.34 18.13
C GLN A 359 15.24 -26.43 19.33
N THR A 360 15.08 -27.01 20.52
CA THR A 360 14.63 -26.31 21.72
C THR A 360 15.55 -25.17 22.14
N GLU A 361 16.86 -25.36 22.05
CA GLU A 361 17.83 -24.31 22.36
C GLU A 361 17.73 -23.11 21.39
N LYS A 362 17.46 -23.38 20.10
CA LYS A 362 17.25 -22.31 19.12
C LYS A 362 15.91 -21.60 19.35
N VAL A 363 14.89 -22.35 19.72
CA VAL A 363 13.57 -21.81 20.09
C VAL A 363 13.67 -20.88 21.30
N LYS A 364 14.33 -21.32 22.39
CA LYS A 364 14.55 -20.49 23.58
C LYS A 364 15.26 -19.18 23.21
N ALA A 365 16.35 -19.27 22.44
CA ALA A 365 17.09 -18.07 22.00
C ALA A 365 16.25 -17.13 21.13
N ALA A 366 15.44 -17.67 20.21
CA ALA A 366 14.58 -16.89 19.33
C ALA A 366 13.42 -16.23 20.09
N LEU A 367 12.73 -16.98 20.95
CA LEU A 367 11.62 -16.48 21.77
C LEU A 367 12.11 -15.41 22.76
N THR A 368 13.26 -15.60 23.42
CA THR A 368 13.85 -14.58 24.30
C THR A 368 14.19 -13.29 23.53
N ARG A 369 14.66 -13.40 22.29
CA ARG A 369 14.94 -12.23 21.46
C ARG A 369 13.68 -11.49 21.06
N GLU A 370 12.63 -12.21 20.66
CA GLU A 370 11.34 -11.62 20.31
C GLU A 370 10.67 -10.99 21.54
N GLN A 371 10.71 -11.68 22.69
CA GLN A 371 10.24 -11.16 23.98
C GLN A 371 10.93 -9.83 24.30
N ASN A 372 12.27 -9.79 24.29
CA ASN A 372 13.03 -8.58 24.58
C ASN A 372 12.69 -7.43 23.61
N THR A 373 12.44 -7.75 22.34
CA THR A 373 12.07 -6.75 21.33
C THR A 373 10.69 -6.18 21.61
N LEU A 374 9.70 -7.02 21.93
CA LEU A 374 8.34 -6.60 22.25
C LEU A 374 8.28 -5.82 23.56
N VAL A 375 8.96 -6.29 24.61
CA VAL A 375 9.08 -5.60 25.89
C VAL A 375 9.72 -4.22 25.69
N ALA A 376 10.84 -4.14 24.96
CA ALA A 376 11.49 -2.85 24.70
C ALA A 376 10.57 -1.85 23.98
N GLN A 377 9.77 -2.33 23.01
CA GLN A 377 8.81 -1.46 22.31
C GLN A 377 7.64 -1.02 23.19
N LEU A 378 7.10 -1.91 24.01
CA LEU A 378 5.98 -1.60 24.90
C LEU A 378 6.42 -0.66 26.03
N VAL A 379 7.54 -0.97 26.68
CA VAL A 379 8.12 -0.10 27.73
C VAL A 379 8.48 1.27 27.16
N ALA A 380 9.07 1.34 25.96
CA ALA A 380 9.36 2.63 25.33
C ALA A 380 8.08 3.43 25.04
N ASN A 381 7.00 2.77 24.63
CA ASN A 381 5.71 3.42 24.43
C ASN A 381 5.14 3.92 25.77
N GLU A 382 5.13 3.09 26.81
CA GLU A 382 4.65 3.47 28.15
C GLU A 382 5.43 4.67 28.71
N VAL A 383 6.76 4.63 28.66
CA VAL A 383 7.62 5.74 29.13
C VAL A 383 7.37 7.02 28.33
N MET A 384 7.20 6.92 27.01
CA MET A 384 6.88 8.07 26.17
C MET A 384 5.51 8.66 26.50
N GLU A 385 4.50 7.81 26.71
CA GLU A 385 3.15 8.23 27.10
C GLU A 385 3.15 8.90 28.47
N GLU A 386 3.83 8.34 29.47
CA GLU A 386 3.99 8.95 30.79
C GLU A 386 4.69 10.31 30.71
N MET A 387 5.73 10.44 29.88
CA MET A 387 6.42 11.71 29.65
C MET A 387 5.49 12.74 28.99
N LEU A 388 4.70 12.33 28.00
CA LEU A 388 3.76 13.22 27.31
C LEU A 388 2.61 13.65 28.21
N GLU A 389 2.07 12.73 29.01
CA GLU A 389 1.05 13.02 30.03
C GLU A 389 1.60 14.02 31.06
N PHE A 390 2.80 13.78 31.58
CA PHE A 390 3.50 14.73 32.46
C PHE A 390 3.71 16.12 31.82
N MET A 391 4.02 16.17 30.52
CA MET A 391 4.15 17.43 29.78
C MET A 391 2.81 18.15 29.59
N LEU A 392 1.72 17.40 29.42
CA LEU A 392 0.36 17.92 29.20
C LEU A 392 -0.35 18.35 30.49
N GLU A 393 0.01 17.78 31.64
CA GLU A 393 -0.47 18.18 32.97
C GLU A 393 0.02 19.59 33.41
N GLY A 394 0.64 20.37 32.53
CA GLY A 394 0.95 21.78 32.75
C GLY A 394 2.16 22.05 33.65
N TRP A 395 2.87 21.01 34.08
CA TRP A 395 4.05 21.16 34.96
C TRP A 395 5.26 21.78 34.25
N VAL A 396 5.42 21.54 32.94
CA VAL A 396 6.54 22.09 32.15
C VAL A 396 6.34 23.58 31.81
N PHE A 397 5.10 24.11 31.94
CA PHE A 397 4.77 25.51 31.65
C PHE A 397 4.57 26.39 32.89
N GLY A 398 4.81 25.86 34.10
CA GLY A 398 4.86 26.65 35.33
C GLY A 398 3.52 27.03 35.94
N GLU A 399 2.42 26.32 35.65
CA GLU A 399 1.09 26.68 36.18
C GLU A 399 0.79 26.18 37.61
N ARG A 400 1.72 25.47 38.27
CA ARG A 400 1.61 25.13 39.71
C ARG A 400 2.94 25.31 40.45
N GLU A 401 2.99 26.28 41.37
CA GLU A 401 4.08 26.44 42.33
C GLU A 401 3.97 25.41 43.46
N SER A 402 5.05 24.65 43.70
CA SER A 402 5.18 23.80 44.88
C SER A 402 5.56 24.64 46.11
N ARG A 403 4.84 24.48 47.22
CA ARG A 403 4.98 25.29 48.45
C ARG A 403 6.27 25.05 49.27
N SER A 404 7.29 24.38 48.73
CA SER A 404 8.54 24.09 49.46
C SER A 404 9.77 24.15 48.57
N ALA A 405 10.75 24.96 48.97
CA ALA A 405 11.99 25.25 48.26
C ALA A 405 12.96 24.05 48.11
N VAL A 406 12.75 22.96 48.86
CA VAL A 406 13.56 21.73 48.72
C VAL A 406 12.97 20.80 47.66
N ALA A 407 11.63 20.78 47.55
CA ALA A 407 10.95 20.00 46.52
C ALA A 407 11.14 20.61 45.13
N THR A 408 11.30 21.93 45.02
CA THR A 408 11.59 22.60 43.75
C THR A 408 12.93 22.17 43.16
N VAL A 409 14.00 22.12 43.96
CA VAL A 409 15.35 21.77 43.47
C VAL A 409 15.45 20.30 43.07
N LEU A 410 14.88 19.38 43.85
CA LEU A 410 14.84 17.96 43.48
C LEU A 410 14.03 17.74 42.20
N ASN A 411 12.87 18.40 42.07
CA ASN A 411 12.04 18.31 40.87
C ASN A 411 12.72 18.94 39.63
N GLU A 412 13.47 20.03 39.78
CA GLU A 412 14.25 20.64 38.69
C GLU A 412 15.34 19.69 38.18
N THR A 413 16.03 18.98 39.07
CA THR A 413 17.04 17.98 38.67
C THR A 413 16.40 16.77 38.00
N GLU A 414 15.26 16.30 38.51
CA GLU A 414 14.49 15.22 37.91
C GLU A 414 13.95 15.61 36.53
N GLN A 415 13.47 16.85 36.36
CA GLN A 415 13.00 17.40 35.09
C GLN A 415 14.13 17.54 34.08
N ALA A 416 15.31 18.01 34.50
CA ALA A 416 16.49 18.09 33.64
C ALA A 416 16.96 16.70 33.17
N LEU A 417 16.88 15.69 34.06
CA LEU A 417 17.20 14.31 33.73
C LEU A 417 16.18 13.69 32.77
N LYS A 418 14.88 13.90 33.01
CA LYS A 418 13.79 13.42 32.13
C LYS A 418 13.86 14.08 30.75
N PHE A 419 14.09 15.39 30.68
CA PHE A 419 14.27 16.10 29.40
C PHE A 419 15.56 15.71 28.69
N GLY A 420 16.64 15.48 29.44
CA GLY A 420 17.89 14.93 28.91
C GLY A 420 17.69 13.54 28.30
N LEU A 421 16.96 12.66 28.99
CA LEU A 421 16.63 11.32 28.51
C LEU A 421 15.73 11.37 27.26
N PHE A 422 14.76 12.29 27.22
CA PHE A 422 13.94 12.56 26.04
C PHE A 422 14.77 13.04 24.84
N CYS A 423 15.66 14.01 25.03
CA CYS A 423 16.54 14.49 23.96
C CYS A 423 17.47 13.38 23.45
N MET A 424 17.99 12.54 24.36
CA MET A 424 18.87 11.42 24.02
C MET A 424 18.14 10.32 23.25
N THR A 425 16.90 9.98 23.64
CA THR A 425 16.08 9.00 22.91
C THR A 425 15.66 9.52 21.53
N LEU A 426 15.26 10.78 21.41
CA LEU A 426 14.96 11.42 20.12
C LEU A 426 16.20 11.47 19.22
N MET A 427 17.36 11.83 19.76
CA MET A 427 18.65 11.80 19.06
C MET A 427 19.05 10.38 18.65
N TYR A 428 18.79 9.37 19.48
CA TYR A 428 19.03 7.96 19.15
C TYR A 428 18.17 7.49 17.97
N PHE A 429 16.85 7.74 17.98
CA PHE A 429 15.99 7.37 16.85
C PHE A 429 16.31 8.15 15.57
N ARG A 430 16.68 9.42 15.70
CA ARG A 430 17.20 10.23 14.59
C ARG A 430 18.51 9.67 14.05
N GLY A 431 19.43 9.27 14.93
CA GLY A 431 20.70 8.63 14.59
C GLY A 431 20.51 7.28 13.90
N LEU A 432 19.59 6.46 14.40
CA LEU A 432 19.23 5.17 13.81
C LEU A 432 18.66 5.34 12.40
N SER A 433 17.80 6.35 12.21
CA SER A 433 17.24 6.70 10.90
C SER A 433 18.31 7.19 9.91
N LEU A 434 19.32 7.93 10.40
CA LEU A 434 20.46 8.36 9.59
C LEU A 434 21.39 7.19 9.24
N LEU A 435 21.65 6.28 10.18
CA LEU A 435 22.43 5.07 9.97
C LEU A 435 21.77 4.11 8.99
N GLN A 436 20.45 3.94 9.05
CA GLN A 436 19.70 3.16 8.06
C GLN A 436 19.81 3.77 6.65
N LYS A 437 19.72 5.10 6.54
CA LYS A 437 19.96 5.81 5.27
C LYS A 437 21.39 5.62 4.77
N GLN A 438 22.40 5.73 5.64
CA GLN A 438 23.80 5.53 5.27
C GLN A 438 24.13 4.07 4.91
N LYS A 439 23.55 3.09 5.61
CA LYS A 439 23.68 1.65 5.30
C LYS A 439 23.15 1.34 3.90
N ASN A 440 22.04 1.96 3.52
CA ASN A 440 21.48 1.83 2.16
C ASN A 440 22.41 2.45 1.11
N VAL A 441 23.04 3.59 1.40
CA VAL A 441 24.03 4.22 0.51
C VAL A 441 25.32 3.38 0.41
N TRP A 442 25.86 2.85 1.51
CA TRP A 442 27.04 1.99 1.47
C TRP A 442 26.81 0.68 0.72
N ASN A 443 25.63 0.08 0.86
CA ASN A 443 25.27 -1.12 0.09
C ASN A 443 25.14 -0.86 -1.42
N THR A 444 24.90 0.38 -1.86
CA THR A 444 24.93 0.75 -3.28
C THR A 444 26.34 0.95 -3.84
N HIS A 445 27.34 1.23 -3.00
CA HIS A 445 28.74 1.38 -3.41
C HIS A 445 29.54 0.06 -3.40
N ALA A 446 29.00 -1.02 -2.82
CA ALA A 446 29.65 -2.32 -2.77
C ALA A 446 29.53 -3.16 -4.07
N SER A 447 28.69 -2.75 -5.03
CA SER A 447 28.65 -3.36 -6.37
C SER A 447 29.64 -2.68 -7.31
N LYS A 448 30.67 -3.43 -7.75
CA LYS A 448 31.66 -3.01 -8.78
C LYS A 448 31.00 -2.40 -10.02
N PRO A 449 31.65 -1.45 -10.70
CA PRO A 449 31.16 -0.90 -11.96
C PRO A 449 31.19 -1.95 -13.09
N PRO A 450 30.19 -1.99 -13.99
CA PRO A 450 30.18 -2.89 -15.13
C PRO A 450 31.10 -2.38 -16.27
N PRO A 451 31.58 -3.27 -17.17
CA PRO A 451 32.42 -2.89 -18.30
C PRO A 451 31.64 -2.09 -19.35
N PRO A 452 32.33 -1.31 -20.20
CA PRO A 452 31.67 -0.41 -21.13
C PRO A 452 31.09 -1.22 -22.27
N THR A 453 29.76 -1.26 -22.40
CA THR A 453 29.11 -1.67 -23.63
C THR A 453 28.05 -0.66 -24.03
N THR A 454 28.21 -0.20 -25.26
CA THR A 454 27.34 0.66 -26.03
C THR A 454 25.93 0.06 -26.14
N LYS A 455 24.91 0.74 -25.59
CA LYS A 455 23.50 0.73 -26.06
C LYS A 455 22.62 1.66 -25.22
N LEU A 456 22.04 2.63 -25.92
CA LEU A 456 20.97 3.58 -25.60
C LEU A 456 20.17 3.35 -24.30
N ASP A 457 20.40 4.30 -23.39
CA ASP A 457 19.69 4.77 -22.21
C ASP A 457 18.28 4.25 -21.93
N LYS A 458 18.19 3.36 -20.93
CA LYS A 458 17.11 3.42 -19.94
C LYS A 458 17.63 4.25 -18.76
N PRO A 459 16.92 5.28 -18.28
CA PRO A 459 17.42 6.10 -17.19
C PRO A 459 17.65 5.23 -15.96
N SER A 460 18.86 5.33 -15.41
CA SER A 460 19.24 4.65 -14.17
C SER A 460 18.20 4.92 -13.07
N LEU A 461 17.98 3.95 -12.19
CA LEU A 461 17.09 4.06 -11.02
C LEU A 461 17.38 5.35 -10.20
N LEU A 462 18.64 5.78 -10.16
CA LEU A 462 19.08 7.05 -9.55
C LEU A 462 18.64 8.31 -10.32
N GLN A 463 18.60 8.27 -11.66
CA GLN A 463 18.02 9.36 -12.47
C GLN A 463 16.50 9.42 -12.32
N GLY A 464 15.85 8.25 -12.25
CA GLY A 464 14.42 8.15 -11.95
C GLY A 464 14.06 8.70 -10.57
N GLU A 465 14.86 8.41 -9.55
CA GLU A 465 14.68 8.97 -8.21
C GLU A 465 14.97 10.48 -8.16
N ARG A 466 16.03 10.97 -8.80
CA ARG A 466 16.28 12.43 -8.88
C ARG A 466 15.15 13.16 -9.58
N ALA A 467 14.58 12.60 -10.65
CA ALA A 467 13.42 13.18 -11.33
C ALA A 467 12.18 13.20 -10.41
N ARG A 468 11.94 12.12 -9.66
CA ARG A 468 10.86 12.08 -8.65
C ARG A 468 11.08 13.09 -7.52
N GLN A 469 12.32 13.27 -7.08
CA GLN A 469 12.67 14.23 -6.03
C GLN A 469 12.53 15.68 -6.51
N ALA A 470 12.92 15.97 -7.75
CA ALA A 470 12.71 17.27 -8.38
C ALA A 470 11.22 17.59 -8.56
N ASN A 471 10.41 16.60 -8.96
CA ASN A 471 8.95 16.75 -9.06
C ASN A 471 8.30 16.99 -7.69
N ARG A 472 8.78 16.30 -6.63
CA ARG A 472 8.33 16.56 -5.25
C ARG A 472 8.69 17.97 -4.80
N GLN A 473 9.89 18.45 -5.10
CA GLN A 473 10.30 19.83 -4.78
C GLN A 473 9.46 20.87 -5.52
N ARG A 474 9.16 20.65 -6.81
CA ARG A 474 8.26 21.52 -7.58
C ARG A 474 6.85 21.54 -7.01
N TYR A 475 6.33 20.38 -6.63
CA TYR A 475 5.02 20.29 -5.99
C TYR A 475 5.00 21.06 -4.65
N LEU A 476 6.01 20.86 -3.80
CA LEU A 476 6.14 21.58 -2.54
C LEU A 476 6.23 23.10 -2.75
N TYR A 477 6.99 23.54 -3.74
CA TYR A 477 7.11 24.96 -4.08
C TYR A 477 5.78 25.55 -4.56
N LEU A 478 5.04 24.83 -5.40
CA LEU A 478 3.70 25.26 -5.85
C LEU A 478 2.70 25.30 -4.68
N THR A 479 2.74 24.33 -3.77
CA THR A 479 1.89 24.35 -2.57
C THR A 479 2.25 25.50 -1.64
N PHE A 480 3.54 25.84 -1.51
CA PHE A 480 4.00 26.99 -0.72
C PHE A 480 3.49 28.30 -1.30
N LEU A 481 3.60 28.48 -2.62
CA LEU A 481 3.05 29.65 -3.34
C LEU A 481 1.53 29.80 -3.15
N GLN A 482 0.78 28.69 -3.21
CA GLN A 482 -0.67 28.71 -2.97
C GLN A 482 -1.00 29.09 -1.52
N LEU A 483 -0.19 28.62 -0.57
CA LEU A 483 -0.33 28.95 0.85
C LEU A 483 -0.06 30.44 1.12
N ASP A 484 0.98 31.00 0.49
CA ASP A 484 1.30 32.43 0.58
C ASP A 484 0.19 33.30 -0.04
N ALA A 485 -0.34 32.91 -1.20
CA ALA A 485 -1.48 33.61 -1.81
C ALA A 485 -2.73 33.58 -0.90
N ALA A 486 -3.00 32.44 -0.25
CA ALA A 486 -4.08 32.31 0.72
C ALA A 486 -3.85 33.17 1.97
N ASN A 487 -2.63 33.22 2.48
CA ASN A 487 -2.24 34.03 3.64
C ASN A 487 -2.36 35.54 3.35
N VAL A 488 -1.95 36.00 2.17
CA VAL A 488 -2.14 37.40 1.74
C VAL A 488 -3.62 37.74 1.69
N LYS A 489 -4.46 36.86 1.13
CA LYS A 489 -5.92 37.06 1.07
C LYS A 489 -6.56 37.07 2.46
N ALA A 490 -6.11 36.21 3.37
CA ALA A 490 -6.55 36.20 4.76
C ALA A 490 -6.16 37.49 5.49
N LYS A 491 -4.95 38.02 5.26
CA LYS A 491 -4.48 39.29 5.85
C LYS A 491 -5.29 40.48 5.37
N ILE A 492 -5.63 40.53 4.07
CA ILE A 492 -6.54 41.55 3.52
C ILE A 492 -7.93 41.44 4.16
N GLY A 493 -8.46 40.23 4.32
CA GLY A 493 -9.74 39.99 4.98
C GLY A 493 -9.76 40.45 6.44
N LEU A 494 -8.67 40.19 7.18
CA LEU A 494 -8.50 40.61 8.57
C LEU A 494 -8.44 42.14 8.68
N ASN A 495 -7.68 42.81 7.82
CA ASN A 495 -7.62 44.28 7.80
C ASN A 495 -9.00 44.92 7.50
N ARG A 496 -9.78 44.34 6.58
CA ARG A 496 -11.16 44.80 6.31
C ARG A 496 -12.11 44.58 7.49
N LYS A 497 -11.90 43.52 8.28
CA LYS A 497 -12.67 43.30 9.51
C LYS A 497 -12.29 44.33 10.58
N TYR A 498 -10.99 44.55 10.77
CA TYR A 498 -10.46 45.53 11.72
C TYR A 498 -10.94 46.95 11.43
N LEU A 499 -10.91 47.40 10.17
CA LEU A 499 -11.45 48.71 9.77
C LEU A 499 -12.94 48.85 10.10
N ARG A 500 -13.76 47.83 9.80
CA ARG A 500 -15.19 47.84 10.13
C ARG A 500 -15.45 47.88 11.64
N GLU A 501 -14.63 47.21 12.43
CA GLU A 501 -14.72 47.26 13.89
C GLU A 501 -14.32 48.63 14.44
N GLN A 502 -13.26 49.26 13.89
CA GLN A 502 -12.88 50.62 14.25
C GLN A 502 -13.97 51.64 13.91
N GLU A 503 -14.58 51.55 12.73
CA GLU A 503 -15.70 52.41 12.32
C GLU A 503 -16.91 52.23 13.25
N ARG A 504 -17.25 50.98 13.62
CA ARG A 504 -18.30 50.69 14.60
C ARG A 504 -17.99 51.30 15.97
N MET A 505 -16.75 51.16 16.45
CA MET A 505 -16.31 51.74 17.71
C MET A 505 -16.31 53.28 17.68
N ALA A 506 -15.96 53.89 16.55
CA ALA A 506 -16.05 55.34 16.36
C ALA A 506 -17.50 55.83 16.37
N ALA A 507 -18.39 55.16 15.62
CA ALA A 507 -19.82 55.47 15.61
C ALA A 507 -20.46 55.30 17.00
N TYR A 508 -20.06 54.25 17.74
CA TYR A 508 -20.51 54.04 19.12
C TYR A 508 -20.06 55.17 20.05
N ARG A 509 -18.79 55.59 19.97
CA ARG A 509 -18.27 56.74 20.73
C ARG A 509 -19.04 58.03 20.43
N GLN A 510 -19.32 58.30 19.15
CA GLN A 510 -20.10 59.48 18.75
C GLN A 510 -21.52 59.46 19.34
N LYS A 511 -22.20 58.31 19.32
CA LYS A 511 -23.51 58.14 19.96
C LYS A 511 -23.45 58.41 21.47
N LEU A 512 -22.42 57.89 22.14
CA LEU A 512 -22.22 58.10 23.57
C LEU A 512 -22.02 59.60 23.90
N TYR A 513 -21.21 60.31 23.11
CA TYR A 513 -21.01 61.76 23.27
C TYR A 513 -22.30 62.55 23.02
N ALA A 514 -23.10 62.17 22.03
CA ALA A 514 -24.38 62.82 21.76
C ALA A 514 -25.37 62.62 22.91
N GLN A 515 -25.47 61.40 23.45
CA GLN A 515 -26.30 61.10 24.63
C GLN A 515 -25.84 61.87 25.87
N HIS A 516 -24.54 61.90 26.14
CA HIS A 516 -23.98 62.66 27.26
C HIS A 516 -24.25 64.17 27.12
N ARG A 517 -24.17 64.71 25.89
CA ARG A 517 -24.50 66.10 25.61
C ARG A 517 -25.98 66.41 25.85
N LEU A 518 -26.88 65.52 25.42
CA LEU A 518 -28.32 65.65 25.66
C LEU A 518 -28.63 65.61 27.17
N ALA A 519 -28.10 64.64 27.91
CA ALA A 519 -28.27 64.57 29.36
C ALA A 519 -27.78 65.83 30.08
N LYS A 520 -26.68 66.44 29.61
CA LYS A 520 -26.18 67.71 30.14
C LYS A 520 -27.11 68.90 29.81
N GLN A 521 -27.79 68.87 28.67
CA GLN A 521 -28.79 69.88 28.31
C GLN A 521 -30.07 69.70 29.12
N GLU A 522 -30.55 68.47 29.28
CA GLU A 522 -31.73 68.12 30.08
C GLU A 522 -31.54 68.48 31.55
N THR A 523 -30.38 68.18 32.14
CA THR A 523 -30.06 68.58 33.53
C THR A 523 -30.04 70.10 33.69
N ARG A 524 -29.44 70.84 32.75
CA ARG A 524 -29.46 72.31 32.75
C ARG A 524 -30.87 72.88 32.61
N ALA A 525 -31.68 72.31 31.71
CA ALA A 525 -33.08 72.70 31.53
C ALA A 525 -33.89 72.42 32.81
N SER A 526 -33.71 71.24 33.42
CA SER A 526 -34.34 70.88 34.69
C SER A 526 -33.96 71.84 35.82
N THR A 527 -32.68 72.20 35.95
CA THR A 527 -32.24 73.19 36.96
C THR A 527 -32.82 74.57 36.68
N HIS A 528 -32.97 74.96 35.42
CA HIS A 528 -33.56 76.24 35.05
C HIS A 528 -35.05 76.30 35.36
N VAL A 529 -35.80 75.23 35.04
CA VAL A 529 -37.22 75.10 35.40
C VAL A 529 -37.39 75.11 36.92
N GLN A 530 -36.57 74.34 37.66
CA GLN A 530 -36.60 74.36 39.12
C GLN A 530 -36.34 75.76 39.70
N SER A 531 -35.40 76.52 39.13
CA SER A 531 -35.13 77.89 39.56
C SER A 531 -36.23 78.91 39.20
N ALA A 532 -37.17 78.56 38.32
CA ALA A 532 -38.29 79.44 37.95
C ALA A 532 -39.55 79.20 38.80
N PHE A 533 -39.59 78.10 39.57
CA PHE A 533 -40.69 77.74 40.47
C PHE A 533 -40.33 77.92 41.97
N ILE A 534 -39.14 78.43 42.25
CA ILE A 534 -38.71 78.96 43.57
C ILE A 534 -38.67 80.48 43.42
#